data_AF-A0A353NB13-F1
#
_entry.id   AF-A0A353NB13-F1
#
_cell.length_a   1.000
_cell.length_b   1.000
_cell.length_c   1.000
_cell.angle_alpha   90.00
_cell.angle_beta   90.00
_cell.angle_gamma   90.00
#
_symmetry.space_group_name_H-M   'P 1'
#
loop_
_entity.id
_entity.type
_entity.pdbx_description
1 polymer ?
#
loop_
_entity_poly.entity_id
_entity_poly.type
_entity_poly.pdbx_seq_one_letter_code
_entity_poly.pdbx_strand_id
1 'polypeptide(L)'
;FFRLKIKGKETQVAPSITERIFNIKLELIRKLERFAYQQEPHISYRNRLVEEMIGEINRLNRRHFVVKRHLKQVEKYSVKAAWEHLGDLDLNEIKEHLTPLIIPSDDDEPAKLFDHLIFTIELGELLGKNVNYHKEQVVK
;
A
#
# COMPACT_ATOMS: atom_id res chain seq x y z
N PHE A 1 28.79 5.93 6.13
CA PHE A 1 28.16 6.80 7.15
C PHE A 1 28.19 8.25 6.67
N PHE A 2 27.04 8.81 6.25
CA PHE A 2 26.88 10.26 6.06
C PHE A 2 25.50 10.68 6.56
N ARG A 3 25.48 11.46 7.64
CA ARG A 3 24.29 12.19 8.10
C ARG A 3 24.33 13.57 7.45
N LEU A 4 23.45 13.82 6.49
CA LEU A 4 23.12 15.17 6.05
C LEU A 4 21.71 15.49 6.55
N LYS A 5 21.65 16.23 7.66
CA LYS A 5 20.45 16.99 8.03
C LYS A 5 20.42 18.22 7.13
N ILE A 6 19.51 18.24 6.16
CA ILE A 6 19.15 19.47 5.43
C ILE A 6 17.67 19.72 5.73
N LYS A 7 17.41 20.69 6.60
CA LYS A 7 16.10 21.33 6.76
C LYS A 7 15.89 22.25 5.56
N GLY A 8 14.73 22.22 4.92
CA GLY A 8 14.26 23.33 4.09
C GLY A 8 14.26 23.11 2.57
N LYS A 9 13.66 22.01 2.12
CA LYS A 9 12.85 21.94 0.90
C LYS A 9 12.06 20.65 1.05
N GLU A 10 10.73 20.71 1.03
CA GLU A 10 9.91 19.53 0.76
C GLU A 10 10.16 19.14 -0.69
N THR A 11 11.36 18.61 -0.97
CA THR A 11 11.56 17.78 -2.14
C THR A 11 10.62 16.62 -1.88
N GLN A 12 9.49 16.56 -2.58
CA GLN A 12 8.66 15.36 -2.62
C GLN A 12 9.58 14.27 -3.15
N VAL A 13 10.24 13.56 -2.24
CA VAL A 13 11.03 12.38 -2.55
C VAL A 13 10.03 11.44 -3.20
N ALA A 14 10.32 11.00 -4.42
CA ALA A 14 9.44 10.09 -5.12
C ALA A 14 9.20 8.87 -4.22
N PRO A 15 7.95 8.38 -4.10
CA PRO A 15 7.65 7.25 -3.24
C PRO A 15 8.47 6.05 -3.71
N SER A 16 9.12 5.41 -2.74
CA SER A 16 9.83 4.14 -2.90
C SER A 16 8.90 3.07 -3.49
N ILE A 17 9.48 2.03 -4.06
CA ILE A 17 8.69 0.93 -4.64
C ILE A 17 7.81 0.28 -3.58
N THR A 18 8.29 0.13 -2.34
CA THR A 18 7.49 -0.39 -1.22
C THR A 18 6.29 0.50 -0.91
N GLU A 19 6.48 1.83 -0.86
CA GLU A 19 5.36 2.77 -0.67
C GLU A 19 4.35 2.70 -1.81
N ARG A 20 4.82 2.51 -3.06
CA ARG A 20 3.95 2.33 -4.23
C ARG A 20 3.16 1.03 -4.15
N ILE A 21 3.80 -0.08 -3.78
CA ILE A 21 3.12 -1.38 -3.59
C ILE A 21 2.04 -1.25 -2.52
N PHE A 22 2.36 -0.65 -1.38
CA PHE A 22 1.40 -0.43 -0.29
C PHE A 22 0.19 0.40 -0.77
N ASN A 23 0.44 1.48 -1.51
CA ASN A 23 -0.62 2.31 -2.08
C ASN A 23 -1.48 1.54 -3.11
N ILE A 24 -0.89 0.71 -3.97
CA ILE A 24 -1.66 -0.09 -4.94
C ILE A 24 -2.52 -1.13 -4.23
N LYS A 25 -1.98 -1.81 -3.21
CA LYS A 25 -2.77 -2.75 -2.39
C LYS A 25 -3.97 -2.07 -1.73
N LEU A 26 -3.79 -0.84 -1.26
CA LEU A 26 -4.86 -0.03 -0.70
C LEU A 26 -5.97 0.28 -1.73
N GLU A 27 -5.59 0.66 -2.95
CA GLU A 27 -6.52 0.86 -4.07
C GLU A 27 -7.26 -0.42 -4.46
N LEU A 28 -6.56 -1.56 -4.48
CA LEU A 28 -7.16 -2.87 -4.72
C LEU A 28 -8.22 -3.21 -3.66
N ILE A 29 -7.89 -3.03 -2.36
CA ILE A 29 -8.84 -3.25 -1.26
C ILE A 29 -10.10 -2.41 -1.46
N ARG A 30 -9.94 -1.11 -1.76
CA ARG A 30 -11.06 -0.20 -2.04
C ARG A 30 -11.89 -0.67 -3.23
N LYS A 31 -11.23 -1.08 -4.31
CA LYS A 31 -11.90 -1.50 -5.54
C LYS A 31 -12.73 -2.77 -5.33
N LEU A 32 -12.21 -3.71 -4.54
CA LEU A 32 -12.86 -4.97 -4.20
C LEU A 32 -14.09 -4.80 -3.29
N GLU A 33 -14.31 -3.63 -2.68
CA GLU A 33 -15.54 -3.32 -1.94
C GLU A 33 -16.77 -3.14 -2.85
N ARG A 34 -16.58 -2.88 -4.14
CA ARG A 34 -17.72 -2.70 -5.05
C ARG A 34 -18.55 -3.97 -5.12
N PHE A 35 -19.87 -3.83 -5.18
CA PHE A 35 -20.82 -4.95 -5.23
C PHE A 35 -20.48 -6.01 -6.29
N ALA A 36 -19.96 -5.59 -7.45
CA ALA A 36 -19.53 -6.48 -8.52
C ALA A 36 -18.45 -7.52 -8.11
N TYR A 37 -17.71 -7.26 -7.03
CA TYR A 37 -16.65 -8.13 -6.52
C TYR A 37 -16.97 -8.71 -5.14
N GLN A 38 -18.21 -8.60 -4.65
CA GLN A 38 -18.66 -9.20 -3.39
C GLN A 38 -19.06 -10.67 -3.59
N GLN A 39 -18.17 -11.45 -4.20
CA GLN A 39 -18.29 -12.88 -4.40
C GLN A 39 -16.91 -13.54 -4.34
N GLU A 40 -16.85 -14.85 -4.09
CA GLU A 40 -15.59 -15.58 -4.19
C GLU A 40 -15.10 -15.63 -5.65
N PRO A 41 -13.77 -15.58 -5.89
CA PRO A 41 -12.67 -15.57 -4.93
C PRO A 41 -12.26 -14.16 -4.42
N HIS A 42 -12.97 -13.12 -4.85
CA HIS A 42 -12.58 -11.72 -4.62
C HIS A 42 -12.68 -11.29 -3.16
N ILE A 43 -13.68 -11.78 -2.42
CA ILE A 43 -13.82 -11.53 -0.98
C ILE A 43 -12.59 -12.08 -0.22
N SER A 44 -12.24 -13.34 -0.47
CA SER A 44 -11.05 -13.96 0.12
C SER A 44 -9.77 -13.22 -0.24
N TYR A 45 -9.65 -12.72 -1.47
CA TYR A 45 -8.49 -11.94 -1.87
C TYR A 45 -8.40 -10.60 -1.12
N ARG A 46 -9.52 -9.85 -1.02
CA ARG A 46 -9.58 -8.60 -0.25
C ARG A 46 -9.17 -8.83 1.20
N ASN A 47 -9.68 -9.89 1.83
CA ASN A 47 -9.38 -10.19 3.23
C ASN A 47 -7.89 -10.48 3.44
N ARG A 48 -7.24 -11.21 2.53
CA ARG A 48 -5.79 -11.44 2.57
C ARG A 48 -5.00 -10.13 2.48
N LEU A 49 -5.35 -9.25 1.53
CA LEU A 49 -4.71 -7.94 1.40
C LEU A 49 -4.87 -7.09 2.68
N VAL A 50 -6.07 -7.08 3.28
CA VAL A 50 -6.33 -6.36 4.54
C VAL A 50 -5.46 -6.92 5.67
N GLU A 51 -5.36 -8.24 5.80
CA GLU A 51 -4.54 -8.88 6.82
C GLU A 51 -3.04 -8.57 6.65
N GLU A 52 -2.54 -8.57 5.42
CA GLU A 52 -1.17 -8.14 5.12
C GLU A 52 -0.92 -6.69 5.54
N MET A 53 -1.82 -5.76 5.17
CA MET A 53 -1.67 -4.33 5.49
C MET A 53 -1.70 -4.09 7.00
N ILE A 54 -2.59 -4.77 7.72
CA ILE A 54 -2.64 -4.75 9.19
C ILE A 54 -1.36 -5.31 9.79
N GLY A 55 -0.82 -6.39 9.22
CA GLY A 55 0.46 -6.98 9.62
C GLY A 55 1.61 -5.98 9.53
N GLU A 56 1.71 -5.26 8.41
CA GLU A 56 2.73 -4.24 8.19
C GLU A 56 2.60 -3.07 9.18
N ILE A 57 1.38 -2.58 9.42
CA ILE A 57 1.13 -1.51 10.41
C ILE A 57 1.50 -1.96 11.83
N ASN A 58 1.20 -3.21 12.19
CA ASN A 58 1.51 -3.75 13.52
C ASN A 58 3.00 -4.00 13.76
N ARG A 59 3.81 -4.14 12.70
CA ARG A 59 5.28 -4.24 12.80
C ARG A 59 5.95 -2.89 13.11
N LEU A 60 5.25 -1.77 12.94
CA LEU A 60 5.80 -0.44 13.20
C LEU A 60 6.19 -0.27 14.67
N ASN A 61 7.42 0.18 14.91
CA ASN A 61 7.88 0.48 16.27
C ASN A 61 7.20 1.75 16.81
N ARG A 62 6.13 1.58 17.59
CA ARG A 62 5.34 2.67 18.22
C ARG A 62 6.16 3.58 19.14
N ARG A 63 7.35 3.16 19.59
CA ARG A 63 8.24 4.01 20.40
C ARG A 63 9.11 4.93 19.54
N HIS A 64 9.27 4.62 18.25
CA HIS A 64 10.04 5.43 17.31
C HIS A 64 9.38 6.80 17.12
N PHE A 65 10.19 7.87 17.16
CA PHE A 65 9.68 9.24 17.19
C PHE A 65 8.81 9.61 15.97
N VAL A 66 9.15 9.06 14.79
CA VAL A 66 8.36 9.26 13.57
C VAL A 66 6.98 8.59 13.71
N VAL A 67 6.95 7.32 14.14
CA VAL A 67 5.70 6.57 14.33
C VAL A 67 4.83 7.21 15.41
N LYS A 68 5.42 7.71 16.50
CA LYS A 68 4.70 8.44 17.56
C LYS A 68 3.91 9.64 17.04
N ARG A 69 4.43 10.35 16.02
CA ARG A 69 3.74 11.49 15.41
C ARG A 69 2.44 11.09 14.70
N HIS A 70 2.35 9.85 14.25
CA HIS A 70 1.21 9.28 13.52
C HIS A 70 0.47 8.21 14.33
N LEU A 71 0.68 8.15 15.65
CA LEU A 71 0.21 7.05 16.49
C LEU A 71 -1.31 6.85 16.41
N LYS A 72 -2.08 7.93 16.32
CA LYS A 72 -3.55 7.88 16.17
C LYS A 72 -3.96 7.04 14.95
N GLN A 73 -3.34 7.27 13.79
CA GLN A 73 -3.63 6.53 12.57
C GLN A 73 -3.10 5.10 12.63
N VAL A 74 -1.91 4.90 13.23
CA VAL A 74 -1.36 3.56 13.44
C VAL A 74 -2.30 2.71 14.28
N GLU A 75 -2.83 3.26 15.39
CA GLU A 75 -3.79 2.56 16.24
C GLU A 75 -5.11 2.31 15.52
N LYS A 76 -5.68 3.33 14.85
CA LYS A 76 -6.93 3.21 14.09
C LYS A 76 -6.87 2.05 13.09
N TYR A 77 -5.84 2.01 12.24
CA TYR A 77 -5.76 1.04 11.14
C TYR A 77 -5.04 -0.27 11.50
N SER A 78 -4.64 -0.47 12.77
CA SER A 78 -4.02 -1.71 13.25
C SER A 78 -5.01 -2.86 13.50
N VAL A 79 -6.32 -2.62 13.33
CA VAL A 79 -7.39 -3.59 13.62
C VAL A 79 -8.33 -3.74 12.44
N LYS A 80 -8.87 -4.94 12.24
CA LYS A 80 -9.73 -5.30 11.10
C LYS A 80 -10.98 -4.42 10.97
N ALA A 81 -11.55 -3.97 12.08
CA ALA A 81 -12.76 -3.14 12.11
C ALA A 81 -12.60 -1.85 11.27
N ALA A 82 -11.41 -1.23 11.26
CA ALA A 82 -11.15 -0.03 10.46
C ALA A 82 -11.09 -0.27 8.94
N TRP A 83 -11.09 -1.54 8.53
CA TRP A 83 -11.01 -1.97 7.13
C TRP A 83 -12.32 -2.59 6.64
N GLU A 84 -13.40 -2.57 7.44
CA GLU A 84 -14.72 -3.06 7.00
C GLU A 84 -15.29 -2.17 5.90
N HIS A 85 -15.09 -0.86 6.02
CA HIS A 85 -15.47 0.12 5.01
C HIS A 85 -14.41 1.22 4.93
N LEU A 86 -13.73 1.34 3.79
CA LEU A 86 -12.78 2.42 3.55
C LEU A 86 -13.40 3.50 2.66
N GLY A 87 -13.66 4.66 3.25
CA GLY A 87 -14.04 5.87 2.51
C GLY A 87 -12.83 6.54 1.87
N ASP A 88 -13.08 7.51 0.99
CA ASP A 88 -12.00 8.25 0.32
C ASP A 88 -11.14 9.06 1.31
N LEU A 89 -11.75 9.52 2.41
CA LEU A 89 -11.03 10.15 3.53
C LEU A 89 -10.09 9.17 4.22
N ASP A 90 -10.53 7.93 4.46
CA ASP A 90 -9.69 6.91 5.09
C ASP A 90 -8.50 6.55 4.21
N LEU A 91 -8.71 6.44 2.90
CA LEU A 91 -7.62 6.18 1.94
C LEU A 91 -6.58 7.29 1.98
N ASN A 92 -7.02 8.55 2.04
CA ASN A 92 -6.11 9.69 2.12
C ASN A 92 -5.36 9.71 3.46
N GLU A 93 -6.04 9.45 4.58
CA GLU A 93 -5.38 9.34 5.90
C GLU A 93 -4.30 8.25 5.91
N ILE A 94 -4.58 7.07 5.34
CA ILE A 94 -3.62 5.96 5.27
C ILE A 94 -2.41 6.37 4.40
N LYS A 95 -2.66 6.95 3.22
CA LYS A 95 -1.60 7.38 2.30
C LYS A 95 -0.71 8.47 2.89
N GLU A 96 -1.29 9.42 3.60
CA GLU A 96 -0.54 10.54 4.18
C GLU A 96 0.26 10.13 5.42
N HIS A 97 -0.32 9.27 6.26
CA HIS A 97 0.22 9.02 7.60
C HIS A 97 0.90 7.66 7.77
N LEU A 98 0.49 6.64 7.02
CA LEU A 98 0.99 5.27 7.20
C LEU A 98 1.96 4.85 6.10
N THR A 99 1.68 5.17 4.84
CA THR A 99 2.58 4.84 3.72
C THR A 99 4.03 5.28 3.98
N PRO A 100 4.31 6.52 4.46
CA PRO A 100 5.68 6.96 4.72
C PRO A 100 6.39 6.24 5.88
N LEU A 101 5.66 5.46 6.68
CA LEU A 101 6.20 4.69 7.80
C LEU A 101 6.57 3.27 7.40
N ILE A 102 6.10 2.79 6.24
CA ILE A 102 6.36 1.43 5.79
C ILE A 102 7.83 1.30 5.45
N ILE A 103 8.49 0.40 6.16
CA ILE A 103 9.91 0.13 6.00
C ILE A 103 10.07 -0.73 4.75
N PRO A 104 10.91 -0.35 3.78
CA PRO A 104 11.24 -1.23 2.66
C PRO A 104 11.74 -2.57 3.17
N SER A 105 11.17 -3.68 2.69
CA SER A 105 11.70 -5.02 2.98
C SER A 105 13.14 -5.15 2.45
N ASP A 106 13.90 -6.11 2.95
CA ASP A 106 15.24 -6.40 2.44
C ASP A 106 15.22 -7.14 1.09
N ASP A 107 14.03 -7.38 0.49
CA ASP A 107 13.93 -8.08 -0.79
C ASP A 107 14.65 -7.32 -1.91
N ASP A 108 15.17 -8.08 -2.87
CA ASP A 108 15.83 -7.54 -4.05
C ASP A 108 14.87 -6.62 -4.85
N GLU A 109 15.41 -5.50 -5.33
CA GLU A 109 14.62 -4.49 -6.04
C GLU A 109 13.88 -5.02 -7.28
N PRO A 110 14.43 -5.96 -8.07
CA PRO A 110 13.69 -6.64 -9.14
C PRO A 110 12.44 -7.40 -8.68
N ALA A 111 12.46 -8.04 -7.50
CA ALA A 111 11.31 -8.75 -6.96
C ALA A 111 10.18 -7.78 -6.61
N LYS A 112 10.53 -6.66 -5.98
CA LYS A 112 9.56 -5.58 -5.68
C LYS A 112 8.96 -4.97 -6.95
N LEU A 113 9.77 -4.77 -8.00
CA LEU A 113 9.28 -4.28 -9.28
C LEU A 113 8.30 -5.25 -9.94
N PHE A 114 8.59 -6.56 -9.86
CA PHE A 114 7.69 -7.59 -10.34
C PHE A 114 6.35 -7.54 -9.59
N ASP A 115 6.37 -7.54 -8.26
CA ASP A 115 5.15 -7.46 -7.45
C ASP A 115 4.33 -6.20 -7.77
N HIS A 116 5.00 -5.05 -7.86
CA HIS A 116 4.35 -3.79 -8.24
C HIS A 116 3.67 -3.89 -9.61
N LEU A 117 4.34 -4.52 -10.59
CA LEU A 117 3.78 -4.71 -11.92
C LEU A 117 2.55 -5.62 -11.88
N ILE A 118 2.61 -6.74 -11.15
CA ILE A 118 1.49 -7.67 -11.00
C ILE A 118 0.28 -6.95 -10.38
N PHE A 119 0.46 -6.24 -9.27
CA PHE A 119 -0.65 -5.50 -8.64
C PHE A 119 -1.19 -4.38 -9.54
N THR A 120 -0.34 -3.74 -10.35
CA THR A 120 -0.79 -2.73 -11.33
C THR A 120 -1.65 -3.36 -12.42
N ILE A 121 -1.28 -4.53 -12.91
CA ILE A 121 -2.04 -5.28 -13.92
C ILE A 121 -3.40 -5.67 -13.33
N GLU A 122 -3.41 -6.28 -12.16
CA GLU A 122 -4.64 -6.69 -11.47
C GLU A 122 -5.60 -5.51 -11.25
N LEU A 123 -5.08 -4.36 -10.80
CA LEU A 123 -5.90 -3.16 -10.63
C LEU A 123 -6.44 -2.66 -11.98
N GLY A 124 -5.64 -2.71 -13.04
CA GLY A 124 -6.05 -2.36 -14.40
C GLY A 124 -7.19 -3.24 -14.93
N GLU A 125 -7.09 -4.55 -14.72
CA GLU A 125 -8.14 -5.51 -15.08
C GLU A 125 -9.44 -5.23 -14.33
N LEU A 126 -9.37 -4.99 -13.01
CA LEU A 126 -10.54 -4.61 -12.20
C LEU A 126 -11.12 -3.25 -12.62
N LEU A 127 -10.32 -2.33 -13.14
CA LEU A 127 -10.78 -1.04 -13.65
C LEU A 127 -11.42 -1.13 -15.05
N GLY A 128 -11.39 -2.30 -15.71
CA GLY A 128 -11.89 -2.45 -17.08
C GLY A 128 -11.04 -1.71 -18.11
N LYS A 129 -9.82 -1.28 -17.74
CA LYS A 129 -8.85 -0.72 -18.67
C LYS A 129 -8.11 -1.89 -19.30
N ASN A 130 -8.21 -2.07 -20.62
CA ASN A 130 -7.43 -3.07 -21.35
C ASN A 130 -5.94 -2.93 -21.01
N VAL A 131 -5.41 -3.84 -20.19
CA VAL A 131 -4.01 -3.87 -19.77
C VAL A 131 -3.17 -4.49 -20.90
N ASN A 132 -3.23 -3.90 -22.09
CA ASN A 132 -2.43 -4.30 -23.24
C ASN A 132 -1.06 -3.60 -23.27
N TYR A 133 -0.74 -2.73 -22.31
CA TYR A 133 0.45 -1.88 -22.41
C TYR A 133 1.72 -2.46 -21.78
N HIS A 134 1.65 -3.56 -21.01
CA HIS A 134 2.83 -4.04 -20.25
C HIS A 134 3.12 -5.55 -20.33
N LYS A 135 2.34 -6.35 -21.06
CA LYS A 135 2.66 -7.78 -21.28
C LYS A 135 3.99 -7.98 -22.05
N GLU A 136 4.47 -6.97 -22.75
CA GLU A 136 5.70 -7.04 -23.55
C GLU A 136 7.01 -6.87 -22.74
N GLN A 137 6.95 -6.46 -21.47
CA GLN A 137 8.18 -6.25 -20.66
C GLN A 137 8.58 -7.44 -19.77
N VAL A 138 7.72 -8.44 -19.64
CA VAL A 138 7.97 -9.62 -18.76
C VAL A 138 8.44 -10.84 -19.57
N VAL A 139 8.35 -10.80 -20.90
CA VAL A 139 8.82 -11.87 -21.78
C VAL A 139 10.04 -11.38 -22.56
N LYS A 140 11.21 -11.54 -21.97
CA LYS A 140 12.48 -11.68 -22.70
C LYS A 140 13.39 -12.66 -21.99
#